data_AF-A0A5K7SDC6-F1
#
_entry.id   AF-A0A5K7SDC6-F1
#
_cell.length_a   1.000
_cell.length_b   1.000
_cell.length_c   1.000
_cell.angle_alpha   90.00
_cell.angle_beta   90.00
_cell.angle_gamma   90.00
#
_symmetry.space_group_name_H-M   'P 1'
#
loop_
_entity.id
_entity.type
_entity.pdbx_description
1 polymer ?
#
loop_
_entity_poly.entity_id
_entity_poly.type
_entity_poly.pdbx_seq_one_letter_code
_entity_poly.pdbx_strand_id
1 'polypeptide(L)'
;MNNTLMVYLSKRLHQNDPKYVEHSSQPGPVICISREVGCGGVNIAKQLANELDKQCVCKKWKVLSKEILQESARGLDMDPNKLRNYLKEGDRGLIDDVLSAFSEKRFKSDRKISKTLIDLELSFANDGFCIIVGRAGHIITKDIEKSLLVKLTAPLDWRIKQIMEKNRLNLREAVDFIEKTEKERENFRKHIAGDHTPTEEFDLTINLARMRIENVISLICQASKIKGLLETNKSKVEVF
;
A
#
# COMPACT_ATOMS: atom_id res chain seq x y z
N MET A 1 11.03 4.06 16.19
CA MET A 1 10.33 3.66 14.95
C MET A 1 9.25 4.68 14.68
N ASN A 2 9.35 5.46 13.60
CA ASN A 2 8.27 6.38 13.25
C ASN A 2 7.03 5.56 12.84
N ASN A 3 5.96 5.74 13.59
CA ASN A 3 4.69 5.09 13.29
C ASN A 3 4.14 5.69 11.98
N THR A 4 4.02 4.87 10.94
CA THR A 4 3.55 5.27 9.59
C THR A 4 2.23 6.03 9.65
N LEU A 5 1.34 5.64 10.57
CA LEU A 5 0.05 6.30 10.77
C LEU A 5 0.20 7.68 11.40
N MET A 6 1.15 7.86 12.32
CA MET A 6 1.44 9.17 12.92
C MET A 6 2.00 10.17 11.91
N VAL A 7 2.87 9.71 11.01
CA VAL A 7 3.40 10.57 9.92
C VAL A 7 2.27 11.06 9.02
N TYR A 8 1.31 10.19 8.72
CA TYR A 8 0.13 10.60 7.97
C TYR A 8 -0.76 11.57 8.74
N LEU A 9 -1.07 11.25 10.01
CA LEU A 9 -1.92 12.07 10.85
C LEU A 9 -1.32 13.47 11.02
N SER A 10 -0.04 13.58 11.35
CA SER A 10 0.63 14.88 11.48
C SER A 10 0.55 15.68 10.19
N LYS A 11 0.80 15.04 9.04
CA LYS A 11 0.70 15.72 7.74
C LYS A 11 -0.72 16.20 7.46
N ARG A 12 -1.74 15.36 7.68
CA ARG A 12 -3.15 15.69 7.44
C ARG A 12 -3.62 16.88 8.29
N LEU A 13 -3.18 16.93 9.55
CA LEU A 13 -3.50 18.01 10.49
C LEU A 13 -2.82 19.33 10.13
N HIS A 14 -1.68 19.29 9.44
CA HIS A 14 -0.91 20.45 9.04
C HIS A 14 -1.01 20.78 7.54
N GLN A 15 -2.00 20.23 6.81
CA GLN A 15 -2.18 20.45 5.37
C GLN A 15 -2.33 21.94 4.97
N ASN A 16 -2.80 22.79 5.89
CA ASN A 16 -2.97 24.23 5.67
C ASN A 16 -1.77 25.07 6.16
N ASP A 17 -0.72 24.44 6.72
CA ASP A 17 0.47 25.13 7.17
C ASP A 17 1.44 25.31 5.99
N PRO A 18 1.81 26.56 5.62
CA PRO A 18 2.72 26.83 4.49
C PRO A 18 4.08 26.12 4.60
N LYS A 19 4.48 25.64 5.79
CA LYS A 19 5.70 24.83 5.97
C LYS A 19 5.59 23.40 5.42
N TYR A 20 4.38 22.89 5.19
CA TYR A 20 4.10 21.53 4.69
C TYR A 20 3.56 21.51 3.25
N VAL A 21 3.43 22.67 2.62
CA VAL A 21 3.16 22.79 1.19
C VAL A 21 4.46 22.47 0.44
N GLU A 22 4.68 21.19 0.14
CA GLU A 22 5.82 20.79 -0.69
C GLU A 22 5.70 21.41 -2.09
N HIS A 23 6.78 22.01 -2.55
CA HIS A 23 6.98 22.42 -3.94
C HIS A 23 6.70 21.24 -4.87
N SER A 24 5.97 21.50 -5.95
CA SER A 24 5.53 20.56 -6.99
C SER A 24 6.61 19.53 -7.37
N SER A 25 6.68 18.42 -6.63
CA SER A 25 7.34 17.21 -7.06
C SER A 25 6.30 16.42 -7.86
N GLN A 26 6.69 15.89 -9.02
CA GLN A 26 5.81 14.95 -9.71
C GLN A 26 5.57 13.74 -8.79
N PRO A 27 4.31 13.27 -8.64
CA PRO A 27 3.98 12.13 -7.79
C PRO A 27 4.85 10.90 -8.06
N GLY A 28 5.13 10.13 -7.01
CA GLY A 28 5.92 8.92 -7.07
C GLY A 28 7.40 9.12 -6.72
N PRO A 29 8.23 8.06 -6.83
CA PRO A 29 7.91 6.75 -7.40
C PRO A 29 7.03 5.89 -6.49
N VAL A 30 6.12 5.11 -7.07
CA VAL A 30 5.25 4.18 -6.34
C VAL A 30 5.21 2.80 -7.02
N ILE A 31 5.26 1.73 -6.23
CA ILE A 31 5.04 0.37 -6.73
C ILE A 31 3.76 -0.16 -6.12
N CYS A 32 2.77 -0.52 -6.93
CA CYS A 32 1.58 -1.20 -6.45
C CYS A 32 1.68 -2.70 -6.68
N ILE A 33 1.42 -3.49 -5.64
CA ILE A 33 1.34 -4.95 -5.69
C ILE A 33 -0.11 -5.37 -5.43
N SER A 34 -0.83 -5.65 -6.52
CA SER A 34 -2.07 -6.42 -6.49
C SER A 34 -1.76 -7.92 -6.42
N ARG A 35 -2.66 -8.70 -5.83
CA ARG A 35 -2.45 -10.12 -5.58
C ARG A 35 -3.74 -10.88 -5.36
N GLU A 36 -3.76 -12.12 -5.83
CA GLU A 36 -4.78 -13.11 -5.46
C GLU A 36 -4.60 -13.56 -4.01
N VAL A 37 -5.69 -13.99 -3.37
CA VAL A 37 -5.61 -14.58 -2.01
C VAL A 37 -4.76 -15.85 -2.05
N GLY A 38 -3.78 -15.93 -1.13
CA GLY A 38 -2.78 -17.01 -1.09
C GLY A 38 -1.41 -16.62 -1.66
N CYS A 39 -1.33 -15.54 -2.46
CA CYS A 39 -0.07 -15.01 -2.99
C CYS A 39 0.55 -13.98 -2.04
N GLY A 40 1.43 -14.39 -1.12
CA GLY A 40 1.95 -13.63 0.03
C GLY A 40 2.62 -12.25 -0.22
N GLY A 41 1.88 -11.29 -0.76
CA GLY A 41 2.40 -10.02 -1.29
C GLY A 41 3.07 -9.10 -0.28
N VAL A 42 2.66 -9.13 1.00
CA VAL A 42 3.30 -8.28 2.04
C VAL A 42 4.75 -8.71 2.31
N ASN A 43 5.02 -10.02 2.31
CA ASN A 43 6.39 -10.53 2.49
C ASN A 43 7.28 -10.13 1.30
N ILE A 44 6.77 -10.33 0.08
CA ILE A 44 7.45 -9.92 -1.15
C ILE A 44 7.72 -8.41 -1.14
N ALA A 45 6.74 -7.59 -0.75
CA ALA A 45 6.90 -6.14 -0.66
C ALA A 45 7.98 -5.71 0.33
N LYS A 46 8.07 -6.35 1.50
CA LYS A 46 9.12 -6.07 2.49
C LYS A 46 10.52 -6.41 1.95
N GLN A 47 10.66 -7.57 1.31
CA GLN A 47 11.93 -7.97 0.70
C GLN A 47 12.31 -7.07 -0.48
N LEU A 48 11.32 -6.70 -1.30
CA LEU A 48 11.51 -5.75 -2.40
C LEU A 48 11.95 -4.39 -1.91
N ALA A 49 11.32 -3.84 -0.86
CA ALA A 49 11.75 -2.57 -0.27
C ALA A 49 13.21 -2.62 0.20
N ASN A 50 13.61 -3.69 0.88
CA ASN A 50 14.99 -3.87 1.31
C ASN A 50 15.97 -3.92 0.12
N GLU A 51 15.58 -4.54 -0.99
CA GLU A 51 16.44 -4.64 -2.17
C GLU A 51 16.53 -3.32 -2.95
N LEU A 52 15.44 -2.54 -2.99
CA LEU A 52 15.44 -1.21 -3.57
C LEU A 52 16.22 -0.21 -2.70
N ASP A 53 16.14 -0.31 -1.38
CA ASP A 53 16.91 0.52 -0.44
C ASP A 53 18.43 0.32 -0.59
N LYS A 54 18.90 -0.87 -0.97
CA LYS A 54 20.33 -1.08 -1.29
C LYS A 54 20.77 -0.35 -2.55
N GLN A 55 19.83 -0.03 -3.44
CA GLN A 55 20.09 0.61 -4.72
C GLN A 55 19.86 2.14 -4.66
N CYS A 56 19.14 2.62 -3.64
CA CYS A 56 18.84 4.02 -3.41
C CYS A 56 19.53 4.53 -2.13
N VAL A 57 20.53 5.41 -2.25
CA VAL A 57 21.30 5.89 -1.09
C VAL A 57 20.54 6.93 -0.26
N CYS A 58 19.64 7.71 -0.86
CA CYS A 58 19.09 8.92 -0.23
C CYS A 58 17.69 8.79 0.37
N LYS A 59 16.86 7.85 -0.11
CA LYS A 59 15.46 7.71 0.32
C LYS A 59 15.11 6.23 0.52
N LYS A 60 14.34 5.94 1.58
CA LYS A 60 13.90 4.58 1.93
C LYS A 60 12.49 4.29 1.44
N TRP A 61 12.30 3.08 0.92
CA TRP A 61 11.03 2.57 0.46
C TRP A 61 10.14 2.15 1.62
N LYS A 62 8.93 2.72 1.68
CA LYS A 62 7.94 2.41 2.72
C LYS A 62 6.93 1.39 2.21
N VAL A 63 6.68 0.32 2.96
CA VAL A 63 5.62 -0.66 2.61
C VAL A 63 4.32 -0.29 3.30
N LEU A 64 3.26 -0.19 2.51
CA LEU A 64 1.90 0.08 2.96
C LEU A 64 1.02 -1.11 2.63
N SER A 65 0.38 -1.66 3.65
CA SER A 65 -0.64 -2.69 3.50
C SER A 65 -1.73 -2.49 4.55
N LYS A 66 -2.88 -3.16 4.38
CA LYS A 66 -3.94 -3.18 5.39
C LYS A 66 -3.37 -3.62 6.74
N GLU A 67 -2.59 -4.69 6.74
CA GLU A 67 -2.00 -5.31 7.92
C GLU A 67 -1.01 -4.37 8.63
N ILE A 68 -0.11 -3.72 7.88
CA ILE A 68 0.88 -2.80 8.46
C ILE A 68 0.19 -1.57 9.08
N LEU A 69 -0.85 -1.06 8.43
CA LEU A 69 -1.59 0.09 8.95
C LEU A 69 -2.45 -0.29 10.17
N GLN A 70 -3.04 -1.49 10.17
CA GLN A 70 -3.74 -2.02 11.35
C GLN A 70 -2.79 -2.24 12.52
N GLU A 71 -1.61 -2.80 12.28
CA GLU A 71 -0.55 -2.95 13.29
C GLU A 71 -0.11 -1.58 13.82
N SER A 72 0.09 -0.60 12.92
CA SER A 72 0.42 0.78 13.28
C SER A 72 -0.67 1.42 14.14
N ALA A 73 -1.95 1.19 13.81
CA ALA A 73 -3.10 1.67 14.58
C ALA A 73 -3.18 1.01 15.96
N ARG A 74 -3.02 -0.32 16.05
CA ARG A 74 -2.97 -1.04 17.34
C ARG A 74 -1.80 -0.56 18.21
N GLY A 75 -0.66 -0.26 17.61
CA GLY A 75 0.48 0.32 18.32
C GLY A 75 0.25 1.75 18.83
N LEU A 76 -0.74 2.47 18.29
CA LEU A 76 -1.19 3.76 18.81
C LEU A 76 -2.26 3.63 19.90
N ASP A 77 -2.83 2.45 20.08
CA ASP A 77 -3.93 2.17 21.01
C ASP A 77 -3.49 2.10 22.49
N MET A 78 -2.38 2.76 22.85
CA MET A 78 -1.92 2.91 24.23
C MET A 78 -1.27 4.28 24.46
N ASP A 79 -2.08 5.33 24.33
CA ASP A 79 -2.26 6.39 25.33
C ASP A 79 -3.02 7.56 24.68
N PRO A 80 -4.36 7.64 24.88
CA PRO A 80 -5.15 8.79 24.45
C PRO A 80 -4.55 10.14 24.86
N ASN A 81 -3.79 10.20 25.97
CA ASN A 81 -3.13 11.42 26.43
C ASN A 81 -1.90 11.79 25.59
N LYS A 82 -1.18 10.82 25.01
CA LYS A 82 -0.08 11.11 24.07
C LYS A 82 -0.60 11.75 22.81
N LEU A 83 -1.73 11.28 22.29
CA LEU A 83 -2.36 11.88 21.12
C LEU A 83 -2.95 13.26 21.45
N ARG A 84 -3.53 13.43 22.65
CA ARG A 84 -4.10 14.69 23.15
C ARG A 84 -3.10 15.85 23.19
N ASN A 85 -1.82 15.56 23.43
CA ASN A 85 -0.75 16.57 23.44
C ASN A 85 -0.35 17.07 22.04
N TYR A 86 -0.72 16.37 20.97
CA TYR A 86 -0.42 16.77 19.59
C TYR A 86 -1.60 17.46 18.88
N LEU A 87 -2.74 17.67 19.54
CA LEU A 87 -4.00 18.01 18.86
C LEU A 87 -4.65 19.29 19.38
N LYS A 88 -5.18 20.08 18.45
CA LYS A 88 -6.17 21.13 18.76
C LYS A 88 -7.55 20.48 18.90
N GLU A 89 -8.45 21.10 19.67
CA GLU A 89 -9.78 20.52 19.99
C GLU A 89 -10.66 20.21 18.77
N GLY A 90 -10.42 20.84 17.62
CA GLY A 90 -11.14 20.58 16.36
C GLY A 90 -10.70 19.33 15.59
N ASP A 91 -9.56 18.72 15.94
CA ASP A 91 -8.90 17.68 15.13
C ASP A 91 -9.27 16.25 15.54
N ARG A 92 -10.05 16.09 16.62
CA ARG A 92 -10.40 14.78 17.21
C ARG A 92 -11.25 13.92 16.26
N GLY A 93 -12.23 14.53 15.57
CA GLY A 93 -13.12 13.81 14.66
C GLY A 93 -12.39 13.18 13.47
N LEU A 94 -11.36 13.85 12.93
CA LEU A 94 -10.56 13.33 11.82
C LEU A 94 -9.74 12.10 12.23
N ILE A 95 -9.25 12.08 13.46
CA ILE A 95 -8.51 10.93 13.99
C ILE A 95 -9.43 9.76 14.25
N ASP A 96 -10.62 9.99 14.81
CA ASP A 96 -11.61 8.94 15.00
C ASP A 96 -12.03 8.32 13.67
N ASP A 97 -12.16 9.12 12.61
CA ASP A 97 -12.42 8.64 11.24
C ASP A 97 -11.26 7.77 10.71
N VAL A 98 -10.01 8.17 10.95
CA VAL A 98 -8.82 7.42 10.53
C VAL A 98 -8.69 6.12 11.31
N LEU A 99 -8.83 6.15 12.64
CA LEU A 99 -8.75 4.97 13.49
C LEU A 99 -9.90 3.99 13.21
N SER A 100 -11.11 4.50 13.00
CA SER A 100 -12.26 3.67 12.64
C SER A 100 -12.08 3.00 11.26
N ALA A 101 -11.42 3.66 10.30
CA ALA A 101 -11.07 3.07 9.01
C ALA A 101 -10.12 1.87 9.12
N PHE A 102 -9.36 1.76 10.22
CA PHE A 102 -8.47 0.63 10.50
C PHE A 102 -9.05 -0.43 11.44
N SER A 103 -10.19 -0.16 12.08
CA SER A 103 -10.86 -1.12 12.96
C SER A 103 -11.45 -2.31 12.20
N GLU A 104 -11.22 -3.53 12.70
CA GLU A 104 -11.70 -4.78 12.09
C GLU A 104 -13.22 -4.86 11.94
N LYS A 105 -13.97 -4.08 12.73
CA LYS A 105 -15.43 -4.22 12.85
C LYS A 105 -16.24 -3.34 11.88
N ARG A 106 -15.63 -2.38 11.16
CA ARG A 106 -16.38 -1.36 10.38
C ARG A 106 -16.01 -1.22 8.91
N PHE A 107 -15.46 -2.26 8.30
CA PHE A 107 -15.16 -2.25 6.85
C PHE A 107 -16.40 -2.29 5.93
N LYS A 108 -17.62 -2.22 6.49
CA LYS A 108 -18.87 -2.24 5.72
C LYS A 108 -19.23 -0.83 5.25
N SER A 109 -18.99 -0.58 3.97
CA SER A 109 -19.77 0.35 3.12
C SER A 109 -19.83 1.83 3.53
N ASP A 110 -18.98 2.30 4.44
CA ASP A 110 -18.93 3.72 4.79
C ASP A 110 -18.06 4.47 3.78
N ARG A 111 -18.70 5.30 2.94
CA ARG A 111 -18.02 6.15 1.95
C ARG A 111 -16.94 7.03 2.60
N LYS A 112 -17.13 7.43 3.86
CA LYS A 112 -16.18 8.27 4.59
C LYS A 112 -14.89 7.50 4.92
N ILE A 113 -15.03 6.24 5.34
CA ILE A 113 -13.90 5.33 5.60
C ILE A 113 -13.11 5.08 4.31
N SER A 114 -13.81 4.74 3.21
CA SER A 114 -13.16 4.52 1.91
C SER A 114 -12.39 5.77 1.44
N LYS A 115 -12.98 6.96 1.58
CA LYS A 115 -12.31 8.22 1.23
C LYS A 115 -11.03 8.45 2.04
N THR A 116 -11.10 8.30 3.36
CA THR A 116 -9.92 8.44 4.24
C THR A 116 -8.79 7.48 3.85
N LEU A 117 -9.14 6.27 3.45
CA LEU A 117 -8.20 5.24 3.00
C LEU A 117 -7.57 5.58 1.65
N ILE A 118 -8.33 6.14 0.71
CA ILE A 118 -7.82 6.65 -0.58
C ILE A 118 -6.89 7.84 -0.36
N ASP A 119 -7.33 8.84 0.43
CA ASP A 119 -6.55 10.05 0.73
C ASP A 119 -5.18 9.69 1.34
N LEU A 120 -5.15 8.65 2.19
CA LEU A 120 -3.94 8.10 2.75
C LEU A 120 -3.00 7.54 1.68
N GLU A 121 -3.51 6.65 0.82
CA GLU A 121 -2.71 6.02 -0.24
C GLU A 121 -2.17 7.06 -1.22
N LEU A 122 -2.99 8.03 -1.62
CA LEU A 122 -2.58 9.13 -2.48
C LEU A 122 -1.52 10.01 -1.82
N SER A 123 -1.66 10.33 -0.53
CA SER A 123 -0.66 11.12 0.19
C SER A 123 0.72 10.45 0.17
N PHE A 124 0.76 9.13 0.41
CA PHE A 124 2.01 8.37 0.35
C PHE A 124 2.53 8.17 -1.07
N ALA A 125 1.64 7.99 -2.04
CA ALA A 125 2.03 7.88 -3.45
C ALA A 125 2.63 9.19 -3.97
N ASN A 126 2.07 10.34 -3.56
CA ASN A 126 2.60 11.66 -3.87
C ASN A 126 3.97 11.90 -3.24
N ASP A 127 4.18 11.49 -1.98
CA ASP A 127 5.50 11.57 -1.31
C ASP A 127 6.56 10.70 -1.99
N GLY A 128 6.11 9.66 -2.69
CA GLY A 128 6.95 8.70 -3.39
C GLY A 128 7.70 7.73 -2.47
N PHE A 129 8.53 6.89 -3.09
CA PHE A 129 9.30 5.84 -2.44
C PHE A 129 8.41 4.96 -1.55
N CYS A 130 7.29 4.50 -2.10
CA CYS A 130 6.38 3.61 -1.39
C CYS A 130 5.94 2.40 -2.23
N ILE A 131 5.67 1.31 -1.52
CA ILE A 131 5.13 0.06 -2.07
C ILE A 131 3.75 -0.17 -1.45
N ILE A 132 2.71 -0.10 -2.25
CA ILE A 132 1.31 -0.28 -1.81
C ILE A 132 0.86 -1.70 -2.13
N VAL A 133 0.49 -2.47 -1.11
CA VAL A 133 0.04 -3.86 -1.26
C VAL A 133 -1.49 -3.95 -1.11
N GLY A 134 -2.16 -4.20 -2.23
CA GLY A 134 -3.61 -4.37 -2.27
C GLY A 134 -4.41 -3.07 -2.25
N ARG A 135 -5.56 -3.10 -1.56
CA ARG A 135 -6.45 -1.95 -1.30
C ARG A 135 -6.84 -1.12 -2.54
N ALA A 136 -6.99 -1.76 -3.69
CA ALA A 136 -7.26 -1.07 -4.95
C ALA A 136 -6.16 -0.03 -5.32
N GLY A 137 -4.95 -0.15 -4.78
CA GLY A 137 -3.84 0.76 -5.04
C GLY A 137 -3.57 0.93 -6.54
N HIS A 138 -3.67 -0.14 -7.33
CA HIS A 138 -3.55 -0.08 -8.79
C HIS A 138 -4.59 0.82 -9.46
N ILE A 139 -5.81 0.90 -8.93
CA ILE A 139 -6.84 1.82 -9.42
C ILE A 139 -6.51 3.25 -8.98
N ILE A 140 -5.99 3.42 -7.76
CA ILE A 140 -5.70 4.72 -7.13
C ILE A 140 -4.45 5.38 -7.73
N THR A 141 -3.43 4.60 -8.09
CA THR A 141 -2.13 5.11 -8.53
C THR A 141 -1.87 4.97 -10.03
N LYS A 142 -2.84 4.47 -10.82
CA LYS A 142 -2.65 4.23 -12.27
C LYS A 142 -2.23 5.46 -13.06
N ASP A 143 -2.72 6.63 -12.67
CA ASP A 143 -2.48 7.89 -13.40
C ASP A 143 -1.18 8.57 -12.94
N ILE A 144 -0.45 7.99 -11.98
CA ILE A 144 0.88 8.45 -11.58
C ILE A 144 1.89 7.93 -12.60
N GLU A 145 2.54 8.83 -13.33
CA GLU A 145 3.54 8.51 -14.36
C GLU A 145 4.65 7.60 -13.82
N LYS A 146 5.15 7.90 -12.61
CA LYS A 146 6.15 7.09 -11.90
C LYS A 146 5.53 5.98 -11.04
N SER A 147 4.50 5.30 -11.55
CA SER A 147 3.91 4.12 -10.90
C SER A 147 4.31 2.82 -11.60
N LEU A 148 4.54 1.74 -10.86
CA LEU A 148 4.67 0.39 -11.40
C LEU A 148 3.59 -0.52 -10.81
N LEU A 149 2.71 -1.04 -11.65
CA LEU A 149 1.56 -1.86 -11.27
C LEU A 149 1.86 -3.34 -11.50
N VAL A 150 1.93 -4.12 -10.44
CA VAL A 150 2.27 -5.54 -10.47
C VAL A 150 1.10 -6.38 -9.92
N LYS A 151 0.69 -7.43 -10.65
CA LYS A 151 -0.27 -8.44 -10.19
C LYS A 151 0.44 -9.76 -9.91
N LEU A 152 0.31 -10.26 -8.69
CA LEU A 152 0.81 -11.58 -8.29
C LEU A 152 -0.33 -12.61 -8.35
N THR A 153 -0.10 -13.70 -9.08
CA THR A 153 -1.09 -14.77 -9.32
C THR A 153 -0.49 -16.13 -9.02
N ALA A 154 -1.33 -17.13 -8.83
CA ALA A 154 -0.93 -18.53 -8.83
C ALA A 154 -2.15 -19.46 -9.06
N PRO A 155 -1.93 -20.69 -9.56
CA PRO A 155 -2.97 -21.71 -9.62
C PRO A 155 -3.69 -21.90 -8.28
N LEU A 156 -4.99 -22.19 -8.33
CA LEU A 156 -5.84 -22.25 -7.13
C LEU A 156 -5.34 -23.30 -6.12
N ASP A 157 -4.93 -24.46 -6.59
CA ASP A 157 -4.38 -25.55 -5.76
C ASP A 157 -3.11 -25.12 -5.01
N TRP A 158 -2.24 -24.35 -5.68
CA TRP A 158 -1.06 -23.75 -5.05
C TRP A 158 -1.48 -22.75 -3.96
N ARG A 159 -2.43 -21.86 -4.27
CA ARG A 159 -2.93 -20.85 -3.32
C ARG A 159 -3.59 -21.48 -2.10
N ILE A 160 -4.37 -22.54 -2.28
CA ILE A 160 -4.98 -23.33 -1.20
C ILE A 160 -3.90 -23.87 -0.25
N LYS A 161 -2.86 -24.52 -0.78
CA LYS A 161 -1.75 -25.05 0.04
C LYS A 161 -1.10 -23.96 0.88
N GLN A 162 -0.82 -22.79 0.28
CA GLN A 162 -0.25 -21.66 1.01
C GLN A 162 -1.16 -21.16 2.14
N ILE A 163 -2.47 -21.11 1.93
CA ILE A 163 -3.43 -20.70 2.96
C ILE A 163 -3.55 -21.74 4.08
N MET A 164 -3.60 -23.03 3.74
CA MET A 164 -3.64 -24.12 4.72
C MET A 164 -2.42 -24.06 5.64
N GLU A 165 -1.22 -23.95 5.08
CA GLU A 165 0.04 -23.87 5.83
C GLU A 165 0.10 -22.61 6.70
N LYS A 166 -0.21 -21.45 6.12
CA LYS A 166 -0.07 -20.17 6.81
C LYS A 166 -1.11 -19.98 7.92
N ASN A 167 -2.36 -20.36 7.67
CA ASN A 167 -3.47 -20.08 8.57
C ASN A 167 -3.83 -21.30 9.44
N ARG A 168 -3.18 -22.45 9.25
CA ARG A 168 -3.48 -23.73 9.92
C ARG A 168 -4.94 -24.15 9.73
N LEU A 169 -5.42 -24.02 8.49
CA LEU A 169 -6.78 -24.36 8.08
C LEU A 169 -6.80 -25.70 7.34
N ASN A 170 -7.94 -26.41 7.42
CA ASN A 170 -8.17 -27.56 6.55
C ASN A 170 -8.52 -27.13 5.11
N LEU A 171 -8.59 -28.09 4.18
CA LEU A 171 -8.85 -27.82 2.76
C LEU A 171 -10.14 -27.02 2.54
N ARG A 172 -11.23 -27.41 3.20
CA ARG A 172 -12.54 -26.76 3.05
C ARG A 172 -12.49 -25.33 3.58
N GLU A 173 -11.95 -25.14 4.78
CA GLU A 173 -11.79 -23.82 5.38
C GLU A 173 -10.89 -22.90 4.54
N ALA A 174 -9.84 -23.44 3.93
CA ALA A 174 -8.94 -22.67 3.07
C ALA A 174 -9.62 -22.21 1.77
N VAL A 175 -10.44 -23.08 1.15
CA VAL A 175 -11.26 -22.72 -0.02
C VAL A 175 -12.27 -21.63 0.35
N ASP A 176 -13.04 -21.84 1.41
CA ASP A 176 -14.04 -20.89 1.90
C ASP A 176 -13.39 -19.53 2.23
N PHE A 177 -12.20 -19.54 2.85
CA PHE A 177 -11.42 -18.35 3.14
C PHE A 177 -11.00 -17.59 1.88
N ILE A 178 -10.51 -18.30 0.86
CA ILE A 178 -10.09 -17.72 -0.42
C ILE A 178 -11.28 -17.04 -1.10
N GLU A 179 -12.39 -17.77 -1.25
CA GLU A 179 -13.59 -17.28 -1.95
C GLU A 179 -14.17 -16.05 -1.25
N LYS A 180 -14.35 -16.12 0.07
CA LYS A 180 -14.85 -15.00 0.87
C LYS A 180 -13.94 -13.77 0.73
N THR A 181 -12.63 -13.95 0.88
CA THR A 181 -11.68 -12.84 0.85
C THR A 181 -11.57 -12.22 -0.54
N GLU A 182 -11.61 -13.02 -1.61
CA GLU A 182 -11.55 -12.50 -2.99
C GLU A 182 -12.84 -11.72 -3.33
N LYS A 183 -14.02 -12.21 -2.90
CA LYS A 183 -15.29 -11.49 -3.03
C LYS A 183 -15.28 -10.16 -2.26
N GLU A 184 -14.75 -10.14 -1.04
CA GLU A 184 -14.58 -8.89 -0.27
C GLU A 184 -13.66 -7.90 -1.00
N ARG A 185 -12.55 -8.37 -1.57
CA ARG A 185 -11.62 -7.54 -2.35
C ARG A 185 -12.24 -7.03 -3.65
N GLU A 186 -13.01 -7.84 -4.35
CA GLU A 186 -13.73 -7.46 -5.55
C GLU A 186 -14.76 -6.36 -5.25
N ASN A 187 -15.58 -6.55 -4.21
CA ASN A 187 -16.54 -5.55 -3.78
C ASN A 187 -15.86 -4.23 -3.40
N PHE A 188 -14.71 -4.29 -2.73
CA PHE A 188 -13.93 -3.10 -2.42
C PHE A 188 -13.42 -2.42 -3.70
N ARG A 189 -12.84 -3.15 -4.66
CA ARG A 189 -12.39 -2.59 -5.94
C ARG A 189 -13.54 -1.91 -6.70
N LYS A 190 -14.72 -2.55 -6.77
CA LYS A 190 -15.91 -1.97 -7.40
C LYS A 190 -16.36 -0.69 -6.70
N HIS A 191 -16.36 -0.69 -5.37
CA HIS A 191 -16.70 0.50 -4.60
C HIS A 191 -15.74 1.68 -4.87
N ILE A 192 -14.44 1.40 -5.04
CA ILE A 192 -13.44 2.43 -5.34
C ILE A 192 -13.51 2.89 -6.81
N ALA A 193 -13.76 1.99 -7.75
CA ALA A 193 -13.92 2.32 -9.17
C ALA A 193 -15.19 3.13 -9.47
N GLY A 194 -16.20 3.03 -8.60
CA GLY A 194 -17.50 3.68 -8.80
C GLY A 194 -18.22 3.11 -10.01
N ASP A 195 -18.67 3.98 -10.91
CA ASP A 195 -19.37 3.60 -12.14
C ASP A 195 -18.43 3.09 -13.25
N HIS A 196 -17.11 3.17 -13.03
CA HIS A 196 -16.14 2.68 -14.00
C HIS A 196 -15.95 1.18 -13.85
N THR A 197 -15.77 0.49 -14.97
CA THR A 197 -15.32 -0.91 -14.93
C THR A 197 -13.89 -0.92 -14.39
N PRO A 198 -13.58 -1.67 -13.32
CA PRO A 198 -12.21 -1.79 -12.84
C PRO A 198 -11.35 -2.36 -13.97
N THR A 199 -10.41 -1.58 -14.51
CA THR A 199 -9.47 -2.09 -15.52
C THR A 199 -8.44 -2.96 -14.82
N GLU A 200 -8.27 -4.21 -15.29
CA GLU A 200 -7.20 -5.09 -14.83
C GLU A 200 -5.88 -4.79 -15.56
N GLU A 201 -5.54 -3.51 -15.68
CA GLU A 201 -4.33 -3.07 -16.36
C GLU A 201 -3.16 -3.09 -15.37
N PHE A 202 -2.19 -3.96 -15.65
CA PHE A 202 -0.96 -4.10 -14.87
C PHE A 202 0.22 -4.07 -15.81
N ASP A 203 1.31 -3.41 -15.40
CA ASP A 203 2.58 -3.45 -16.12
C ASP A 203 3.16 -4.88 -16.14
N LEU A 204 3.00 -5.61 -15.03
CA LEU A 204 3.48 -6.99 -14.88
C LEU A 204 2.44 -7.88 -14.21
N THR A 205 2.23 -9.07 -14.75
CA THR A 205 1.52 -10.16 -14.07
C THR A 205 2.47 -11.34 -13.89
N ILE A 206 2.71 -11.75 -12.64
CA ILE A 206 3.73 -12.74 -12.28
C ILE A 206 3.06 -13.93 -11.60
N ASN A 207 3.33 -15.14 -12.10
CA ASN A 207 2.84 -16.38 -11.51
C ASN A 207 3.85 -16.94 -10.49
N LEU A 208 3.49 -16.91 -9.21
CA LEU A 208 4.34 -17.32 -8.09
C LEU A 208 4.55 -18.84 -8.02
N ALA A 209 3.67 -19.66 -8.60
CA ALA A 209 3.87 -21.10 -8.62
C ALA A 209 4.97 -21.52 -9.62
N ARG A 210 5.38 -20.61 -10.52
CA ARG A 210 6.37 -20.87 -11.57
C ARG A 210 7.71 -20.17 -11.35
N MET A 211 7.78 -19.27 -10.38
CA MET A 211 8.97 -18.45 -10.13
C MET A 211 9.31 -18.43 -8.66
N ARG A 212 10.60 -18.57 -8.36
CA ARG A 212 11.12 -18.36 -7.00
C ARG A 212 10.97 -16.90 -6.60
N ILE A 213 10.75 -16.65 -5.32
CA ILE A 213 10.54 -15.30 -4.77
C ILE A 213 11.71 -14.37 -5.08
N GLU A 214 12.94 -14.86 -5.01
CA GLU A 214 14.14 -14.07 -5.32
C GLU A 214 14.12 -13.55 -6.78
N ASN A 215 13.69 -14.38 -7.72
CA ASN A 215 13.57 -14.01 -9.13
C ASN A 215 12.43 -13.02 -9.36
N VAL A 216 11.33 -13.16 -8.62
CA VAL A 216 10.20 -12.21 -8.67
C VAL A 216 10.65 -10.83 -8.19
N ILE A 217 11.40 -10.75 -7.09
CA ILE A 217 11.95 -9.50 -6.58
C ILE A 217 12.90 -8.88 -7.59
N SER A 218 13.83 -9.67 -8.13
CA SER A 218 14.78 -9.22 -9.16
C SER A 218 14.06 -8.65 -10.39
N LEU A 219 13.02 -9.35 -10.87
CA LEU A 219 12.20 -8.90 -11.99
C LEU A 219 11.52 -7.55 -11.72
N ILE A 220 10.91 -7.37 -10.54
CA ILE A 220 10.27 -6.11 -10.18
C ILE A 220 11.29 -4.98 -10.02
N CYS A 221 12.46 -5.24 -9.44
CA CYS A 221 13.55 -4.27 -9.37
C CYS A 221 14.02 -3.82 -10.76
N GLN A 222 14.18 -4.75 -11.71
CA GLN A 222 14.57 -4.42 -13.08
C GLN A 222 13.48 -3.61 -13.80
N ALA A 223 12.21 -3.99 -13.65
CA ALA A 223 11.11 -3.21 -14.20
C ALA A 223 11.05 -1.79 -13.62
N SER A 224 11.35 -1.64 -12.32
CA SER A 224 11.43 -0.34 -11.65
C SER A 224 12.56 0.53 -12.22
N LYS A 225 13.70 -0.05 -12.58
CA LYS A 225 14.78 0.65 -13.28
C LYS A 225 14.38 1.08 -14.69
N ILE A 226 13.82 0.16 -15.47
CA ILE A 226 13.39 0.42 -16.85
C ILE A 226 12.34 1.55 -16.90
N LYS A 227 11.45 1.59 -15.90
CA LYS A 227 10.44 2.64 -15.75
C LYS A 227 10.97 3.94 -15.12
N GLY A 228 12.29 4.06 -14.90
CA GLY A 228 12.92 5.26 -14.35
C GLY A 228 12.57 5.57 -12.89
N LEU A 229 12.07 4.60 -12.12
CA LEU A 229 11.64 4.84 -10.74
C LEU A 229 12.79 5.08 -9.77
N LEU A 230 14.00 4.66 -10.13
CA LEU A 230 15.20 4.79 -9.29
C LEU A 230 16.06 6.01 -9.66
N GLU A 231 15.68 6.74 -10.70
CA GLU A 231 16.39 7.94 -11.13
C GLU A 231 16.03 9.09 -10.19
N THR A 232 16.95 9.42 -9.28
CA THR A 232 16.94 10.74 -8.67
C THR A 232 17.34 11.71 -9.76
N ASN A 233 16.58 12.80 -9.95
CA ASN A 233 17.01 13.90 -10.79
C ASN A 233 18.44 14.25 -10.37
N LYS A 234 19.43 13.88 -11.19
CA LYS A 234 20.77 14.43 -11.04
C LYS A 234 20.55 15.92 -11.24
N SER A 235 20.64 16.70 -10.16
CA SER A 235 20.87 18.12 -10.30
C SER A 235 22.01 18.23 -11.29
N LYS A 236 21.74 18.79 -12.47
CA LYS A 236 22.76 19.21 -13.42
C LYS A 236 23.59 20.26 -12.69
N VAL A 237 24.54 19.83 -11.89
CA VAL A 237 25.64 20.69 -11.50
C VAL A 237 26.53 20.68 -12.74
N GLU A 238 26.22 21.59 -13.66
CA GLU A 238 27.19 22.00 -14.67
C GLU A 238 28.34 22.62 -13.89
N VAL A 239 29.39 21.82 -13.69
CA VAL A 239 30.68 22.33 -13.23
C VAL A 239 31.28 23.03 -14.45
N PHE A 240 31.18 24.36 -14.46
CA PHE A 240 31.96 25.23 -15.33
C PHE A 240 33.41 25.31 -14.82
#